data_AF-A0AB94IGQ4-F1
#
_entry.id   AF-A0AB94IGQ4-F1
#
_cell.length_a   1.000
_cell.length_b   1.000
_cell.length_c   1.000
_cell.angle_alpha   90.00
_cell.angle_beta   90.00
_cell.angle_gamma   90.00
#
_symmetry.space_group_name_H-M   'P 1'
#
loop_
_entity.id
_entity.type
_entity.pdbx_description
1 polymer ?
#
loop_
_entity_poly.entity_id
_entity_poly.type
_entity_poly.pdbx_seq_one_letter_code
_entity_poly.pdbx_strand_id
1 'polypeptide(L)'
;MRWYKTPVAAVVWTVLRVWLGLQWIEAGYHKLTGGFDAGGFLKFALANAKGDHPAVQGWYADFLQQFAIPNVHIFNVLIPWGELLVGLGLIVGLATIPALIAGAFMNLNFMLAGTTSTNPILYTAAMILLFVGAGAYLFGLDRYAVPFIKGYFKKDHLKAVKSNQ
;
A
#
# COMPACT_ATOMS: atom_id res chain seq x y z
N MET A 1 -24.06 2.79 19.34
CA MET A 1 -23.25 3.79 18.60
C MET A 1 -21.93 3.15 18.17
N ARG A 2 -21.52 3.23 16.91
CA ARG A 2 -20.22 2.68 16.46
C ARG A 2 -19.11 3.64 16.88
N TRP A 3 -18.31 3.27 17.88
CA TRP A 3 -17.31 4.13 18.55
C TRP A 3 -16.28 4.78 17.60
N TYR A 4 -15.92 4.08 16.52
CA TYR A 4 -14.94 4.50 15.51
C TYR A 4 -15.47 5.53 14.48
N LYS A 5 -16.74 5.96 14.59
CA LYS A 5 -17.35 6.98 13.72
C LYS A 5 -17.53 8.34 14.39
N THR A 6 -16.98 8.53 15.59
CA THR A 6 -17.02 9.82 16.27
C THR A 6 -16.07 10.82 15.60
N PRO A 7 -16.33 12.14 15.65
CA PRO A 7 -15.43 13.16 15.09
C PRO A 7 -14.00 13.06 15.65
N VAL A 8 -13.86 12.73 16.95
CA VAL A 8 -12.57 12.54 17.60
C VAL A 8 -11.84 11.32 17.04
N ALA A 9 -12.52 10.18 16.88
CA ALA A 9 -11.92 9.00 16.27
C ALA A 9 -11.45 9.31 14.84
N ALA A 10 -12.22 10.08 14.06
CA ALA A 10 -11.84 10.47 12.71
C ALA A 10 -10.54 11.28 12.63
N VAL A 11 -10.28 12.16 13.61
CA VAL A 11 -9.01 12.89 13.72
C VAL A 11 -7.85 11.92 13.98
N VAL A 12 -8.02 11.01 14.96
CA VAL A 12 -6.99 10.01 15.29
C VAL A 12 -6.62 9.16 14.07
N TRP A 13 -7.62 8.68 13.33
CA TRP A 13 -7.40 7.90 12.12
C TRP A 13 -6.72 8.70 11.01
N THR A 14 -7.04 9.99 10.89
CA THR A 14 -6.39 10.88 9.92
C THR A 14 -4.92 11.09 10.26
N VAL A 15 -4.60 11.30 11.54
CA VAL A 15 -3.20 11.42 12.00
C VAL A 15 -2.43 10.14 11.71
N LEU A 16 -3.00 8.97 12.04
CA LEU A 16 -2.38 7.68 11.76
C LEU A 16 -2.17 7.47 10.25
N ARG A 17 -3.14 7.87 9.42
CA ARG A 17 -3.05 7.79 7.96
C ARG A 17 -1.93 8.67 7.40
N VAL A 18 -1.84 9.92 7.86
CA VAL A 18 -0.80 10.86 7.43
C VAL A 18 0.58 10.38 7.89
N TRP A 19 0.70 9.91 9.14
CA TRP A 19 1.95 9.32 9.64
C TRP A 19 2.38 8.12 8.79
N LEU A 20 1.47 7.19 8.50
CA LEU A 20 1.76 6.05 7.63
C LEU A 20 2.21 6.53 6.24
N GLY A 21 1.52 7.53 5.67
CA GLY A 21 1.88 8.11 4.38
C GLY A 21 3.28 8.76 4.37
N LEU A 22 3.67 9.44 5.45
CA LEU A 22 5.01 10.03 5.58
C LEU A 22 6.11 8.96 5.57
N GLN A 23 5.90 7.82 6.25
CA GLN A 23 6.85 6.70 6.25
C GLN A 23 7.09 6.16 4.83
N TRP A 24 6.03 6.07 4.03
CA TRP A 24 6.13 5.66 2.62
C TRP A 24 6.81 6.68 1.72
N ILE A 25 6.52 7.98 1.91
CA ILE A 25 7.22 9.03 1.16
C ILE A 25 8.71 9.02 1.48
N GLU A 26 9.07 8.92 2.76
CA GLU A 26 10.46 8.89 3.19
C GLU A 26 11.20 7.70 2.58
N ALA A 27 10.62 6.49 2.63
CA ALA A 27 11.19 5.29 2.04
C ALA A 27 11.34 5.40 0.51
N GLY A 28 10.28 5.82 -0.20
CA GLY A 28 10.30 5.96 -1.65
C GLY A 28 11.25 7.05 -2.12
N TYR A 29 11.30 8.19 -1.43
CA TYR A 29 12.19 9.31 -1.76
C TYR A 29 13.67 8.93 -1.59
N HIS A 30 14.02 8.27 -0.48
CA HIS A 30 15.38 7.77 -0.26
C HIS A 30 15.79 6.77 -1.34
N LYS A 31 14.88 5.91 -1.81
CA LYS A 31 15.17 4.95 -2.88
C LYS A 31 15.35 5.62 -4.24
N LEU A 32 14.53 6.60 -4.57
CA LEU A 32 14.62 7.34 -5.83
C LEU A 32 15.88 8.20 -5.91
N THR A 33 16.30 8.81 -4.80
CA THR A 33 17.49 9.69 -4.76
C THR A 33 18.79 8.95 -4.49
N GLY A 34 18.73 7.80 -3.81
CA GLY A 34 19.89 7.00 -3.40
C GLY A 34 20.34 5.92 -4.39
N GLY A 35 19.72 5.82 -5.58
CA GLY A 35 20.10 4.81 -6.58
C GLY A 35 19.70 3.38 -6.18
N PHE A 36 18.42 3.19 -5.82
CA PHE A 36 17.90 1.89 -5.37
C PHE A 36 18.11 0.77 -6.39
N ASP A 37 18.62 -0.36 -5.90
CA ASP A 37 18.70 -1.63 -6.62
C ASP A 37 18.10 -2.76 -5.77
N ALA A 38 16.99 -3.31 -6.23
CA ALA A 38 16.33 -4.47 -5.67
C ALA A 38 17.19 -5.73 -5.80
N GLY A 39 18.19 -5.78 -6.68
CA GLY A 39 19.04 -6.96 -6.87
C GLY A 39 19.72 -7.42 -5.59
N GLY A 40 20.25 -6.47 -4.79
CA GLY A 40 20.83 -6.77 -3.48
C GLY A 40 19.79 -7.33 -2.49
N PHE A 41 18.61 -6.70 -2.46
CA PHE A 41 17.49 -7.12 -1.62
C PHE A 41 16.98 -8.54 -1.96
N LEU A 42 16.81 -8.86 -3.24
CA LEU A 42 16.35 -10.16 -3.71
C LEU A 42 17.39 -11.26 -3.45
N LYS A 43 18.68 -10.96 -3.63
CA LYS A 43 19.77 -11.89 -3.30
C LYS A 43 19.87 -12.15 -1.81
N PHE A 44 19.68 -11.12 -0.98
CA PHE A 44 19.59 -11.25 0.47
C PHE A 44 18.44 -12.17 0.86
N ALA A 45 17.25 -11.97 0.28
CA ALA A 45 16.09 -12.83 0.53
C ALA A 45 16.39 -14.30 0.17
N LEU A 46 17.05 -14.55 -0.96
CA LEU A 46 17.41 -15.90 -1.37
C LEU A 46 18.45 -16.56 -0.46
N ALA A 47 19.40 -15.79 0.06
CA ALA A 47 20.36 -16.31 1.05
C ALA A 47 19.66 -16.75 2.35
N ASN A 48 18.61 -16.02 2.75
CA ASN A 48 17.80 -16.32 3.93
C ASN A 48 16.76 -17.45 3.72
N ALA A 49 16.70 -18.02 2.52
CA ALA A 49 15.90 -19.22 2.24
C ALA A 49 16.65 -20.53 2.54
N LYS A 50 17.90 -20.46 3.01
CA LYS A 50 18.77 -21.61 3.29
C LYS A 50 18.92 -21.83 4.80
N GLY A 51 19.24 -23.06 5.20
CA GLY A 51 19.50 -23.46 6.59
C GLY A 51 18.33 -24.21 7.25
N ASP A 52 18.51 -24.61 8.51
CA ASP A 52 17.56 -25.45 9.26
C ASP A 52 16.27 -24.70 9.64
N HIS A 53 16.33 -23.38 9.76
CA HIS A 53 15.20 -22.49 10.03
C HIS A 53 15.19 -21.30 9.06
N PRO A 54 14.79 -21.50 7.79
CA PRO A 54 14.86 -20.46 6.79
C PRO A 54 13.85 -19.34 7.11
N ALA A 55 14.31 -18.09 7.07
CA ALA A 55 13.45 -16.92 7.26
C ALA A 55 12.57 -16.64 6.02
N VAL A 56 13.01 -17.11 4.85
CA VAL A 56 12.25 -17.04 3.59
C VAL A 56 11.75 -18.43 3.22
N GLN A 57 10.46 -18.56 2.98
CA GLN A 57 9.84 -19.84 2.61
C GLN A 57 10.27 -20.29 1.20
N GLY A 58 10.41 -21.60 1.01
CA GLY A 58 10.90 -22.18 -0.26
C GLY A 58 10.10 -21.73 -1.49
N TRP A 59 8.77 -21.71 -1.40
CA TRP A 59 7.91 -21.25 -2.50
C TRP A 59 8.16 -19.79 -2.88
N TYR A 60 8.49 -18.94 -1.90
CA TYR A 60 8.80 -17.54 -2.16
C TYR A 60 10.20 -17.42 -2.77
N ALA A 61 11.16 -18.22 -2.30
CA ALA A 61 12.48 -18.32 -2.91
C ALA A 61 12.42 -18.76 -4.38
N ASP A 62 11.54 -19.70 -4.73
CA ASP A 62 11.32 -20.13 -6.12
C ASP A 62 10.79 -18.97 -6.98
N PHE A 63 9.80 -18.22 -6.47
CA PHE A 63 9.31 -16.99 -7.13
C PHE A 63 10.44 -15.96 -7.32
N LEU A 64 11.28 -15.77 -6.30
CA LEU A 64 12.41 -14.84 -6.39
C LEU A 64 13.41 -15.27 -7.46
N GLN A 65 13.76 -16.55 -7.52
CA GLN A 65 14.71 -17.09 -8.50
C GLN A 65 14.17 -17.06 -9.93
N GLN A 66 12.92 -17.50 -10.12
CA GLN A 66 12.37 -17.73 -11.46
C GLN A 66 11.78 -16.46 -12.08
N PHE A 67 11.28 -15.53 -11.25
CA PHE A 67 10.59 -14.33 -11.73
C PHE A 67 11.26 -13.04 -11.27
N ALA A 68 11.46 -12.85 -9.96
CA ALA A 68 11.86 -11.54 -9.44
C ALA A 68 13.28 -11.13 -9.84
N ILE A 69 14.25 -12.05 -9.73
CA ILE A 69 15.66 -11.80 -10.05
C ILE A 69 15.86 -11.56 -11.56
N PRO A 70 15.33 -12.39 -12.47
CA PRO A 70 15.43 -12.14 -13.91
C PRO A 70 14.78 -10.81 -14.33
N ASN A 71 13.72 -10.39 -13.63
CA ASN A 71 12.97 -9.16 -13.92
C ASN A 71 13.27 -8.02 -12.94
N VAL A 72 14.45 -8.00 -12.32
CA VAL A 72 14.82 -7.02 -11.27
C VAL A 72 14.63 -5.56 -11.69
N HIS A 73 14.85 -5.27 -12.98
CA HIS A 73 14.66 -3.93 -13.55
C HIS A 73 13.22 -3.40 -13.36
N ILE A 74 12.21 -4.27 -13.38
CA ILE A 74 10.82 -3.91 -13.09
C ILE A 74 10.69 -3.48 -11.64
N PHE A 75 11.26 -4.24 -10.71
CA PHE A 75 11.20 -3.95 -9.27
C PHE A 75 11.99 -2.70 -8.88
N ASN A 76 13.08 -2.40 -9.58
CA ASN A 76 13.87 -1.17 -9.40
C ASN A 76 13.06 0.10 -9.68
N VAL A 77 12.03 0.01 -10.53
CA VAL A 77 11.10 1.11 -10.79
C VAL A 77 9.85 0.98 -9.93
N LEU A 78 9.25 -0.21 -9.90
CA LEU A 78 7.96 -0.44 -9.26
C LEU A 78 7.99 -0.20 -7.76
N ILE A 79 9.05 -0.64 -7.07
CA ILE A 79 9.15 -0.48 -5.60
C ILE A 79 9.25 1.01 -5.24
N PRO A 80 10.25 1.79 -5.70
CA PRO A 80 10.40 3.18 -5.26
C PRO A 80 9.20 4.06 -5.63
N TRP A 81 8.67 3.90 -6.85
CA TRP A 81 7.49 4.64 -7.29
C TRP A 81 6.22 4.19 -6.57
N GLY A 82 6.06 2.88 -6.32
CA GLY A 82 4.96 2.35 -5.54
C GLY A 82 4.93 2.93 -4.13
N GLU A 83 6.09 3.00 -3.46
CA GLU A 83 6.22 3.59 -2.14
C GLU A 83 5.84 5.07 -2.13
N LEU A 84 6.36 5.84 -3.09
CA LEU A 84 6.06 7.26 -3.18
C LEU A 84 4.56 7.50 -3.46
N LEU A 85 3.96 6.77 -4.40
CA LEU A 85 2.56 6.92 -4.77
C LEU A 85 1.61 6.49 -3.65
N VAL A 86 1.95 5.43 -2.90
CA VAL A 86 1.21 5.05 -1.70
C VAL A 86 1.29 6.16 -0.66
N GLY A 87 2.48 6.70 -0.40
CA GLY A 87 2.66 7.80 0.54
C GLY A 87 1.82 9.03 0.18
N LEU A 88 1.87 9.45 -1.09
CA LEU A 88 1.07 10.56 -1.60
C LEU A 88 -0.43 10.28 -1.49
N GLY A 89 -0.89 9.10 -1.90
CA GLY A 89 -2.31 8.70 -1.81
C GLY A 89 -2.83 8.72 -0.38
N LEU A 90 -2.02 8.31 0.60
CA LEU A 90 -2.37 8.34 2.02
C LEU A 90 -2.37 9.75 2.61
N ILE A 91 -1.39 10.60 2.28
CA ILE A 91 -1.33 11.96 2.83
C ILE A 91 -2.47 12.81 2.27
N VAL A 92 -2.58 12.88 0.94
CA VAL A 92 -3.63 13.61 0.22
C VAL A 92 -5.01 13.03 0.59
N GLY A 93 -5.06 11.72 0.85
CA GLY A 93 -6.31 11.00 1.08
C GLY A 93 -7.16 10.95 -0.18
N LEU A 94 -6.52 10.83 -1.35
CA LEU A 94 -7.13 10.56 -2.65
C LEU A 94 -6.67 9.16 -3.06
N ALA A 95 -7.61 8.22 -3.17
CA ALA A 95 -7.35 6.79 -3.33
C ALA A 95 -6.73 6.10 -2.09
N THR A 96 -7.23 6.43 -0.90
CA THR A 96 -6.74 5.85 0.37
C THR A 96 -6.83 4.32 0.39
N ILE A 97 -7.94 3.73 -0.08
CA ILE A 97 -8.12 2.26 -0.07
C ILE A 97 -7.10 1.56 -0.99
N PRO A 98 -6.97 1.93 -2.29
CA PRO A 98 -5.91 1.39 -3.13
C PRO A 98 -4.51 1.58 -2.54
N ALA A 99 -4.21 2.76 -1.97
CA ALA A 99 -2.92 3.03 -1.35
C ALA A 99 -2.65 2.13 -0.13
N LEU A 100 -3.64 1.94 0.75
CA LEU A 100 -3.52 1.03 1.89
C LEU A 100 -3.34 -0.43 1.46
N ILE A 101 -4.07 -0.88 0.43
CA ILE A 101 -3.93 -2.24 -0.11
C ILE A 101 -2.54 -2.44 -0.72
N ALA A 102 -2.09 -1.50 -1.56
CA ALA A 102 -0.78 -1.56 -2.18
C ALA A 102 0.35 -1.52 -1.13
N GLY A 103 0.22 -0.65 -0.12
CA GLY A 103 1.18 -0.57 0.98
C GLY A 103 1.19 -1.84 1.85
N ALA A 104 0.04 -2.41 2.16
CA ALA A 104 -0.05 -3.69 2.87
C ALA A 104 0.59 -4.83 2.05
N PHE A 105 0.33 -4.86 0.74
CA PHE A 105 0.92 -5.86 -0.17
C PHE A 105 2.45 -5.74 -0.27
N MET A 106 2.99 -4.53 -0.38
CA MET A 106 4.44 -4.31 -0.40
C MET A 106 5.10 -4.72 0.92
N ASN A 107 4.55 -4.32 2.07
CA ASN A 107 5.08 -4.75 3.37
C ASN A 107 5.05 -6.26 3.54
N LEU A 108 3.96 -6.91 3.10
CA LEU A 108 3.86 -8.37 3.14
C LEU A 108 4.97 -9.01 2.29
N ASN A 109 5.20 -8.52 1.07
CA ASN A 109 6.29 -9.02 0.23
C ASN A 109 7.67 -8.79 0.87
N PHE A 110 7.89 -7.64 1.50
CA PHE A 110 9.15 -7.38 2.19
C PHE A 110 9.38 -8.31 3.38
N MET A 111 8.32 -8.64 4.12
CA MET A 111 8.37 -9.63 5.19
C MET A 111 8.60 -11.05 4.66
N LEU A 112 7.94 -11.43 3.57
CA LEU A 112 8.16 -12.72 2.89
C LEU A 112 9.60 -12.84 2.34
N ALA A 113 10.20 -11.72 1.96
CA ALA A 113 11.61 -11.62 1.56
C ALA A 113 12.58 -11.63 2.77
N GLY A 114 12.09 -11.79 4.00
CA GLY A 114 12.91 -11.91 5.20
C GLY A 114 13.28 -10.59 5.87
N THR A 115 12.64 -9.47 5.51
CA THR A 115 12.87 -8.17 6.17
C THR A 115 11.73 -7.82 7.12
N THR A 116 12.04 -7.82 8.42
CA THR A 116 11.02 -7.76 9.50
C THR A 116 11.09 -6.50 10.34
N SER A 117 11.93 -5.51 10.00
CA SER A 117 12.17 -4.29 10.80
C SER A 117 10.90 -3.46 11.04
N THR A 118 10.63 -2.42 10.27
CA THR A 118 9.44 -1.58 10.44
C THR A 118 8.21 -2.15 9.72
N ASN A 119 8.41 -3.11 8.82
CA ASN A 119 7.36 -3.64 7.94
C ASN A 119 6.13 -4.19 8.69
N PRO A 120 6.25 -4.97 9.79
CA PRO A 120 5.08 -5.47 10.52
C PRO A 120 4.23 -4.35 11.12
N ILE A 121 4.85 -3.26 11.56
CA ILE A 121 4.17 -2.10 12.14
C ILE A 121 3.37 -1.37 11.05
N LEU A 122 3.99 -1.09 9.90
CA LEU A 122 3.35 -0.41 8.78
C LEU A 122 2.22 -1.26 8.18
N TYR A 123 2.43 -2.57 8.05
CA TYR A 123 1.39 -3.52 7.63
C TYR A 123 0.20 -3.50 8.57
N THR A 124 0.44 -3.58 9.88
CA THR A 124 -0.63 -3.60 10.89
C THR A 124 -1.42 -2.28 10.88
N ALA A 125 -0.72 -1.15 10.79
CA ALA A 125 -1.37 0.16 10.65
C ALA A 125 -2.24 0.24 9.39
N ALA A 126 -1.73 -0.27 8.25
CA ALA A 126 -2.49 -0.31 7.01
C ALA A 126 -3.77 -1.15 7.12
N MET A 127 -3.67 -2.33 7.75
CA MET A 127 -4.83 -3.21 7.98
C MET A 127 -5.86 -2.57 8.92
N ILE A 128 -5.42 -1.95 10.02
CA ILE A 128 -6.32 -1.24 10.94
C ILE A 128 -7.08 -0.14 10.20
N LEU A 129 -6.39 0.66 9.40
CA LEU A 129 -7.01 1.73 8.61
C LEU A 129 -8.02 1.18 7.58
N LEU A 130 -7.72 0.04 6.95
CA LEU A 130 -8.67 -0.64 6.05
C LEU A 130 -9.94 -1.08 6.79
N PHE A 131 -9.82 -1.67 7.98
CA PHE A 131 -10.96 -2.16 8.78
C PHE A 131 -11.81 -1.03 9.37
N VAL A 132 -11.17 0.07 9.78
CA VAL A 132 -11.87 1.25 10.33
C VAL A 132 -12.74 1.92 9.27
N GLY A 133 -12.36 1.84 8.00
CA GLY A 133 -13.17 2.31 6.89
C GLY A 133 -13.52 3.81 7.00
N ALA A 134 -14.76 4.17 6.68
CA ALA A 134 -15.26 5.55 6.55
C ALA A 134 -14.91 6.55 7.67
N GLY A 135 -14.55 6.08 8.88
CA GLY A 135 -14.06 6.94 9.96
C GLY A 135 -12.68 7.57 9.66
N ALA A 136 -11.80 6.87 8.97
CA ALA A 136 -10.47 7.35 8.56
C ALA A 136 -10.49 8.32 7.36
N TYR A 137 -11.63 8.41 6.67
CA TYR A 137 -11.75 9.12 5.39
C TYR A 137 -12.60 10.40 5.49
N LEU A 138 -13.13 10.74 6.66
CA LEU A 138 -13.94 11.95 6.89
C LEU A 138 -13.21 13.27 6.60
N PHE A 139 -11.87 13.27 6.74
CA PHE A 139 -10.98 14.40 6.46
C PHE A 139 -10.05 14.15 5.25
N GLY A 140 -10.27 13.09 4.45
CA GLY A 140 -9.55 12.87 3.19
C GLY A 140 -10.27 13.51 2.01
N LEU A 141 -9.52 13.86 0.94
CA LEU A 141 -10.09 14.29 -0.34
C LEU A 141 -11.04 13.24 -0.96
N ASP A 142 -10.92 11.97 -0.56
CA ASP A 142 -11.85 10.88 -0.86
C ASP A 142 -13.30 11.22 -0.49
N ARG A 143 -13.54 12.07 0.52
CA ARG A 143 -14.88 12.57 0.86
C ARG A 143 -15.52 13.35 -0.29
N TYR A 144 -14.72 14.06 -1.08
CA TYR A 144 -15.20 14.86 -2.21
C TYR A 144 -15.15 14.06 -3.53
N ALA A 145 -14.12 13.22 -3.72
CA ALA A 145 -13.95 12.43 -4.93
C ALA A 145 -14.97 11.26 -5.04
N VAL A 146 -15.25 10.53 -3.95
CA VAL A 146 -16.10 9.34 -4.00
C VAL A 146 -17.56 9.63 -4.37
N PRO A 147 -18.24 10.68 -3.85
CA PRO A 147 -19.58 11.04 -4.30
C PRO A 147 -19.61 11.51 -5.75
N PHE A 148 -18.57 12.22 -6.20
CA PHE A 148 -18.46 12.72 -7.57
C PHE A 148 -18.35 11.57 -8.57
N ILE A 149 -17.48 10.59 -8.30
CA ILE A 149 -17.30 9.39 -9.13
C ILE A 149 -18.58 8.54 -9.12
N LYS A 150 -19.19 8.28 -7.95
CA LYS A 150 -20.48 7.56 -7.87
C LYS A 150 -21.60 8.27 -8.61
N GLY A 151 -21.63 9.60 -8.55
CA GLY A 151 -22.60 10.42 -9.29
C GLY A 151 -22.45 10.29 -10.80
N TYR A 152 -21.21 10.22 -11.29
CA TYR A 152 -20.91 10.05 -12.71
C TYR A 152 -21.38 8.69 -13.24
N PHE A 153 -20.98 7.59 -12.59
CA PHE A 153 -21.39 6.23 -12.99
C PHE A 153 -22.89 5.97 -12.88
N LYS A 154 -23.57 6.57 -11.89
CA LYS A 154 -25.04 6.48 -11.77
C LYS A 154 -25.76 7.20 -12.92
N LYS A 155 -25.20 8.31 -13.39
CA LYS A 155 -25.75 9.11 -14.49
C LYS A 155 -25.61 8.38 -15.84
N ASP A 156 -24.51 7.68 -16.05
CA ASP A 156 -24.28 6.88 -17.27
C ASP A 156 -25.18 5.64 -17.32
N HIS A 157 -25.36 4.94 -16.20
CA HIS A 157 -26.33 3.83 -16.12
C HIS A 157 -27.77 4.28 -16.40
N LEU A 158 -28.19 5.44 -15.90
CA LEU A 158 -29.54 5.97 -16.13
C LEU A 158 -29.76 6.41 -17.59
N LYS A 159 -28.71 6.87 -18.28
CA LYS A 159 -28.76 7.20 -19.71
C LYS A 159 -28.88 5.95 -20.58
N ALA A 160 -28.11 4.90 -20.27
CA ALA A 160 -28.16 3.63 -21.01
C ALA A 160 -29.52 2.93 -20.90
N VAL A 161 -30.18 3.00 -19.73
CA VAL A 161 -31.53 2.43 -19.55
C VAL A 161 -32.59 3.22 -20.33
N LYS A 162 -32.47 4.54 -20.40
CA LYS A 162 -33.41 5.40 -21.14
C LYS A 162 -33.26 5.36 -22.66
N SER A 163 -32.11 4.96 -23.22
CA SER A 163 -31.93 4.82 -24.67
C SER A 163 -32.40 3.47 -25.22
N ASN A 164 -32.69 2.50 -24.34
CA ASN A 164 -33.17 1.16 -24.69
C ASN A 164 -34.70 1.00 -24.48
N GLN A 165 -35.42 2.10 -24.26
CA GLN A 165 -36.89 2.18 -24.27
C GLN A 165 -37.33 3.10 -25.40
#